data_AF-A0A1B6J7J2-F1
#
_entry.id   AF-A0A1B6J7J2-F1
#
_cell.length_a   1.000
_cell.length_b   1.000
_cell.length_c   1.000
_cell.angle_alpha   90.00
_cell.angle_beta   90.00
_cell.angle_gamma   90.00
#
_symmetry.space_group_name_H-M   'P 1'
#
loop_
_entity.id
_entity.type
_entity.pdbx_description
1 polymer ?
#
loop_
_entity_poly.entity_id
_entity_poly.type
_entity_poly.pdbx_seq_one_letter_code
_entity_poly.pdbx_strand_id
1 'polypeptide(L)'
;HRVDEHRLCDGFFDCPSGEDELGCFGCDADSFNCFDVSGDNGKSTCVPLSKRCDNVVDCQNQRDEDECALLADSISSHKTHFVSYTKGLLHRNWQGRWYPACTGTVVTEWAQQACLADVGMLLSEPYIEMIPTDYPGPFIIPNGPGKYTLSQMCQEEKVVTHVTCSPVVCGTRLLRSIDNPA
;
A
#
# COMPACT_ATOMS: atom_id res chain seq x y z
N HIS A 1 14.82 -6.66 -12.30
CA HIS A 1 14.01 -5.48 -12.67
C HIS A 1 14.94 -4.28 -12.62
N ARG A 2 14.83 -3.30 -13.52
CA ARG A 2 15.61 -2.06 -13.45
C ARG A 2 14.62 -0.92 -13.26
N VAL A 3 14.56 -0.39 -12.05
CA VAL A 3 13.91 0.89 -11.76
C VAL A 3 14.80 1.98 -12.37
N ASP A 4 14.19 2.99 -12.98
CA ASP A 4 14.93 4.13 -13.53
C ASP A 4 15.63 4.87 -12.38
N GLU A 5 16.81 5.45 -12.63
CA GLU A 5 17.56 6.15 -11.57
C GLU A 5 16.76 7.30 -10.95
N HIS A 6 15.90 7.95 -11.73
CA HIS A 6 15.01 9.01 -11.25
C HIS A 6 13.80 8.53 -10.44
N ARG A 7 13.58 7.22 -10.42
CA ARG A 7 12.53 6.53 -9.65
C ARG A 7 13.07 5.90 -8.37
N LEU A 8 14.36 6.07 -8.10
CA LEU A 8 14.94 5.72 -6.80
C LEU A 8 14.84 6.93 -5.89
N CYS A 9 14.24 6.74 -4.71
CA CYS A 9 14.06 7.80 -3.73
C CYS A 9 13.20 8.96 -4.25
N ASP A 10 12.21 8.68 -5.09
CA ASP A 10 11.33 9.73 -5.65
C ASP A 10 10.08 9.98 -4.78
N GLY A 11 9.94 9.22 -3.69
CA GLY A 11 8.83 9.27 -2.75
C GLY A 11 7.61 8.46 -3.19
N PHE A 12 7.72 7.68 -4.27
CA PHE A 12 6.71 6.73 -4.75
C PHE A 12 7.28 5.31 -4.75
N PHE A 13 6.44 4.33 -4.42
CA PHE A 13 6.84 2.93 -4.49
C PHE A 13 6.70 2.41 -5.92
N ASP A 14 7.73 2.59 -6.74
CA ASP A 14 7.83 1.98 -8.07
C ASP A 14 8.22 0.48 -7.98
N CYS A 15 8.82 0.02 -6.87
CA CYS A 15 9.07 -1.39 -6.61
C CYS A 15 8.03 -2.08 -5.69
N PRO A 16 7.71 -3.38 -5.91
CA PRO A 16 6.69 -4.15 -5.17
C PRO A 16 6.76 -4.12 -3.64
N SER A 17 7.97 -4.03 -3.11
CA SER A 17 8.22 -4.01 -1.67
C SER A 17 8.75 -2.66 -1.19
N GLY A 18 8.68 -1.63 -2.05
CA GLY A 18 9.19 -0.30 -1.78
C GLY A 18 10.71 -0.22 -1.60
N GLU A 19 11.43 -1.20 -2.16
CA GLU A 19 12.89 -1.32 -2.03
C GLU A 19 13.67 -0.18 -2.71
N ASP A 20 13.04 0.46 -3.69
CA ASP A 20 13.47 1.70 -4.35
C ASP A 20 13.47 2.92 -3.43
N GLU A 21 12.69 2.87 -2.35
CA GLU A 21 12.53 3.95 -1.37
C GLU A 21 13.25 3.65 -0.03
N LEU A 22 13.97 2.53 0.07
CA LEU A 22 14.75 2.16 1.26
C LEU A 22 16.15 2.80 1.24
N GLY A 23 16.61 3.26 2.40
CA GLY A 23 17.97 3.83 2.54
C GLY A 23 18.16 5.20 1.88
N CYS A 24 17.07 5.87 1.52
CA CYS A 24 17.07 7.18 0.87
C CYS A 24 17.39 8.32 1.85
N PHE A 25 17.96 9.42 1.35
CA PHE A 25 18.17 10.70 2.06
C PHE A 25 18.76 10.59 3.49
N GLY A 26 19.69 9.66 3.69
CA GLY A 26 20.43 9.49 4.94
C GLY A 26 19.75 8.59 5.98
N CYS A 27 18.70 7.86 5.59
CA CYS A 27 18.07 6.82 6.38
C CYS A 27 18.80 5.47 6.24
N ASP A 28 18.73 4.62 7.27
CA ASP A 28 19.23 3.25 7.21
C ASP A 28 18.34 2.38 6.31
N ALA A 29 18.89 1.28 5.79
CA ALA A 29 18.16 0.35 4.91
C ALA A 29 16.90 -0.26 5.56
N ASP A 30 16.85 -0.31 6.90
CA ASP A 30 15.74 -0.85 7.69
C ASP A 30 14.80 0.23 8.25
N SER A 31 14.89 1.45 7.73
CA SER A 31 14.06 2.58 8.15
C SER A 31 13.24 3.14 6.99
N PHE A 32 12.02 3.53 7.32
CA PHE A 32 11.13 4.25 6.43
C PHE A 32 11.48 5.74 6.43
N ASN A 33 11.58 6.31 5.24
CA ASN A 33 11.88 7.71 5.03
C ASN A 33 10.58 8.51 4.92
N CYS A 34 10.42 9.58 5.71
CA CYS A 34 9.22 10.41 5.65
C CYS A 34 9.15 11.31 4.39
N PHE A 35 10.25 11.48 3.66
CA PHE A 35 10.42 12.41 2.52
C PHE A 35 10.10 13.87 2.88
N ASP A 36 10.33 14.23 4.13
CA ASP A 36 10.22 15.57 4.70
C ASP A 36 11.56 16.32 4.67
N VAL A 37 12.27 16.22 3.53
CA VAL A 37 13.60 16.83 3.34
C VAL A 37 13.51 18.33 3.61
N SER A 38 14.04 18.75 4.76
CA SER A 38 13.96 20.12 5.24
C SER A 38 15.34 20.60 5.68
N GLY A 39 15.85 21.61 4.97
CA GLY A 39 17.09 22.33 5.30
C GLY A 39 18.36 21.90 4.54
N ASP A 40 19.38 22.74 4.64
CA ASP A 40 20.66 22.76 3.88
C ASP A 40 21.51 21.46 3.92
N ASN A 41 21.10 20.45 4.70
CA ASN A 41 21.83 19.18 4.84
C ASN A 41 21.20 18.01 4.07
N GLY A 42 20.03 18.18 3.45
CA GLY A 42 19.41 17.16 2.58
C GLY A 42 19.02 15.84 3.27
N LYS A 43 18.78 15.87 4.60
CA LYS A 43 18.37 14.70 5.37
C LYS A 43 16.86 14.69 5.62
N SER A 44 16.25 13.52 5.55
CA SER A 44 14.85 13.31 5.95
C SER A 44 14.75 12.76 7.37
N THR A 45 13.59 12.91 7.98
CA THR A 45 13.19 12.14 9.15
C THR A 45 13.05 10.67 8.76
N CYS A 46 13.64 9.80 9.56
CA CYS A 46 13.60 8.36 9.38
C CYS A 46 12.85 7.74 10.57
N VAL A 47 11.87 6.90 10.29
CA VAL A 47 11.15 6.11 11.30
C VAL A 47 11.47 4.63 11.07
N PRO A 48 11.54 3.80 12.12
CA PRO A 48 11.73 2.35 11.92
C PRO A 48 10.66 1.77 10.99
N LEU A 49 11.00 0.78 10.16
CA LEU A 49 9.99 0.08 9.34
C LEU A 49 8.83 -0.48 10.17
N SER A 50 9.07 -0.78 11.45
CA SER A 50 8.02 -1.22 12.36
C SER A 50 6.95 -0.18 12.69
N LYS A 51 7.18 1.08 12.31
CA LYS A 51 6.21 2.16 12.43
C LYS A 51 5.41 2.38 11.15
N ARG A 52 5.82 1.76 10.04
CA ARG A 52 5.07 1.83 8.78
C ARG A 52 3.73 1.12 8.94
N CYS A 53 2.64 1.85 8.71
CA CYS A 53 1.28 1.32 8.75
C CYS A 53 0.93 0.69 10.10
N ASP A 54 1.40 1.28 11.20
CA ASP A 54 1.12 0.87 12.57
C ASP A 54 -0.11 1.58 13.19
N ASN A 55 -0.75 2.46 12.41
CA ASN A 55 -1.85 3.38 12.77
C ASN A 55 -1.44 4.52 13.71
N VAL A 56 -0.14 4.79 13.85
CA VAL A 56 0.41 5.92 14.60
C VAL A 56 1.17 6.82 13.65
N VAL A 57 0.81 8.10 13.62
CA VAL A 57 1.54 9.09 12.83
C VAL A 57 2.84 9.45 13.53
N ASP A 58 3.96 8.96 13.01
CA ASP A 58 5.31 9.29 13.43
C ASP A 58 5.98 10.29 12.48
N CYS A 59 5.64 10.29 11.19
CA CYS A 59 6.11 11.32 10.26
C CYS A 59 5.28 12.62 10.40
N GLN A 60 5.94 13.78 10.33
CA GLN A 60 5.25 15.08 10.37
C GLN A 60 4.23 15.27 9.24
N ASN A 61 4.46 14.60 8.11
CA ASN A 61 3.60 14.63 6.93
C ASN A 61 2.69 13.39 6.82
N GLN A 62 2.61 12.55 7.86
CA GLN A 62 1.72 11.36 7.93
C GLN A 62 2.01 10.24 6.91
N ARG A 63 3.06 10.36 6.11
CA ARG A 63 3.37 9.43 5.03
C ARG A 63 3.59 7.98 5.50
N ASP A 64 4.07 7.79 6.72
CA ASP A 64 4.22 6.48 7.35
C ASP A 64 2.90 5.72 7.50
N GLU A 65 1.77 6.40 7.42
CA GLU A 65 0.41 5.83 7.49
C GLU A 65 -0.39 5.94 6.18
N ASP A 66 0.22 6.47 5.10
CA ASP A 66 -0.41 6.59 3.78
C ASP A 66 -0.18 5.34 2.92
N GLU A 67 -1.02 5.08 1.91
CA GLU A 67 -0.83 4.00 0.92
C GLU A 67 -0.55 2.60 1.53
N CYS A 68 -1.18 2.31 2.67
CA CYS A 68 -0.99 1.05 3.38
C CYS A 68 -1.82 -0.12 2.83
N ALA A 69 -2.59 0.07 1.76
CA ALA A 69 -3.39 -0.96 1.09
C ALA A 69 -3.19 -0.89 -0.43
N LEU A 70 -3.08 -2.05 -1.08
CA LEU A 70 -2.92 -2.14 -2.54
C LEU A 70 -3.59 -3.40 -3.12
N LEU A 71 -3.76 -3.42 -4.43
CA LEU A 71 -4.17 -4.61 -5.18
C LEU A 71 -2.96 -5.25 -5.88
N ALA A 72 -2.82 -6.57 -5.76
CA ALA A 72 -1.77 -7.35 -6.41
C ALA A 72 -2.36 -8.43 -7.32
N ASP A 73 -1.63 -8.81 -8.37
CA ASP A 73 -2.04 -9.90 -9.27
C ASP A 73 -1.90 -11.31 -8.65
N SER A 74 -1.04 -11.42 -7.64
CA SER A 74 -0.58 -12.70 -7.10
C SER A 74 -0.31 -12.60 -5.60
N ILE A 75 -0.56 -13.71 -4.91
CA ILE A 75 -0.57 -13.75 -3.45
C ILE A 75 0.83 -13.84 -2.81
N SER A 76 1.83 -14.27 -3.58
CA SER A 76 3.18 -14.57 -3.07
C SER A 76 4.24 -13.53 -3.45
N SER A 77 3.84 -12.35 -3.95
CA SER A 77 4.65 -11.13 -4.02
C SER A 77 6.16 -11.35 -4.26
N HIS A 78 6.52 -11.90 -5.41
CA HIS A 78 7.90 -11.86 -5.92
C HIS A 78 7.95 -11.58 -7.44
N LYS A 79 6.92 -10.94 -8.01
CA LYS A 79 6.90 -10.60 -9.44
C LYS A 79 6.50 -9.14 -9.68
N THR A 80 7.53 -8.30 -9.76
CA THR A 80 7.91 -7.32 -10.81
C THR A 80 6.88 -6.61 -11.71
N HIS A 81 5.56 -6.64 -11.47
CA HIS A 81 4.60 -5.89 -12.30
C HIS A 81 3.43 -5.33 -11.47
N PHE A 82 3.58 -4.11 -10.98
CA PHE A 82 2.44 -3.23 -10.71
C PHE A 82 1.86 -2.78 -12.05
N VAL A 83 0.98 -3.58 -12.64
CA VAL A 83 0.06 -3.04 -13.64
C VAL A 83 -1.09 -2.42 -12.85
N SER A 84 -1.52 -1.20 -13.19
CA SER A 84 -2.72 -0.59 -12.61
C SER A 84 -3.87 -1.59 -12.69
N TYR A 85 -4.29 -2.06 -11.52
CA TYR A 85 -5.26 -3.14 -11.40
C TYR A 85 -6.58 -2.51 -10.98
N THR A 86 -7.50 -2.31 -11.91
CA THR A 86 -8.92 -2.15 -11.54
C THR A 86 -9.48 -3.42 -10.87
N LYS A 87 -8.66 -4.48 -10.71
CA LYS A 87 -8.99 -5.69 -9.96
C LYS A 87 -7.76 -6.47 -9.52
N GLY A 88 -7.76 -7.03 -8.31
CA GLY A 88 -6.67 -7.85 -7.81
C GLY A 88 -6.88 -8.34 -6.37
N LEU A 89 -5.88 -9.03 -5.84
CA LEU A 89 -5.83 -9.50 -4.47
C LEU A 89 -5.47 -8.36 -3.52
N LEU A 90 -6.31 -8.14 -2.51
CA LEU A 90 -6.09 -7.10 -1.53
C LEU A 90 -4.92 -7.46 -0.61
N HIS A 91 -3.97 -6.55 -0.51
CA HIS A 91 -2.86 -6.62 0.43
C HIS A 91 -2.90 -5.40 1.36
N ARG A 92 -2.46 -5.61 2.60
CA ARG A 92 -2.30 -4.56 3.60
C ARG A 92 -0.88 -4.60 4.12
N ASN A 93 -0.24 -3.44 4.17
CA ASN A 93 1.04 -3.28 4.84
C ASN A 93 0.79 -3.17 6.34
N TRP A 94 1.58 -3.90 7.10
CA TRP A 94 1.67 -3.79 8.55
C TRP A 94 3.13 -3.98 8.93
N GLN A 95 3.73 -2.96 9.54
CA GLN A 95 5.05 -3.01 10.16
C GLN A 95 6.15 -3.11 9.10
N GLY A 96 5.90 -2.53 7.93
CA GLY A 96 6.80 -2.59 6.78
C GLY A 96 6.69 -3.87 5.97
N ARG A 97 5.74 -4.77 6.28
CA ARG A 97 5.52 -6.01 5.51
C ARG A 97 4.11 -6.06 4.94
N TRP A 98 4.03 -6.44 3.67
CA TRP A 98 2.77 -6.69 2.98
C TRP A 98 2.23 -8.08 3.28
N TYR A 99 0.93 -8.16 3.61
CA TYR A 99 0.22 -9.40 3.86
C TYR A 99 -1.05 -9.45 3.00
N PRO A 100 -1.41 -10.62 2.44
CA PRO A 100 -2.70 -10.80 1.81
C PRO A 100 -3.82 -10.66 2.85
N ALA A 101 -4.85 -9.89 2.52
CA ALA A 101 -5.93 -9.57 3.43
C ALA A 101 -7.05 -10.61 3.39
N CYS A 102 -7.60 -10.92 4.56
CA CYS A 102 -8.87 -11.60 4.70
C CYS A 102 -10.04 -10.63 4.62
N THR A 103 -11.24 -11.15 4.37
CA THR A 103 -12.48 -10.39 4.59
C THR A 103 -12.68 -10.09 6.08
N GLY A 104 -13.46 -9.05 6.42
CA GLY A 104 -13.77 -8.71 7.80
C GLY A 104 -14.40 -7.32 7.95
N THR A 105 -14.45 -6.80 9.18
CA THR A 105 -15.28 -5.64 9.56
C THR A 105 -14.84 -4.31 8.95
N VAL A 106 -13.61 -4.21 8.43
CA VAL A 106 -13.05 -3.01 7.78
C VAL A 106 -12.41 -3.28 6.41
N VAL A 107 -12.66 -4.45 5.80
CA VAL A 107 -12.06 -4.80 4.51
C VAL A 107 -12.46 -3.83 3.38
N THR A 108 -13.66 -3.25 3.47
CA THR A 108 -14.15 -2.26 2.49
C THR A 108 -13.32 -0.98 2.52
N GLU A 109 -12.85 -0.52 3.68
CA GLU A 109 -12.01 0.67 3.78
C GLU A 109 -10.66 0.44 3.11
N TRP A 110 -10.05 -0.74 3.31
CA TRP A 110 -8.80 -1.11 2.66
C TRP A 110 -8.97 -1.25 1.14
N ALA A 111 -10.08 -1.84 0.69
CA ALA A 111 -10.41 -1.94 -0.73
C ALA A 111 -10.59 -0.55 -1.37
N GLN A 112 -11.24 0.39 -0.66
CA GLN A 112 -11.40 1.77 -1.12
C GLN A 112 -10.05 2.49 -1.19
N GLN A 113 -9.20 2.35 -0.19
CA GLN A 113 -7.84 2.91 -0.18
C GLN A 113 -7.02 2.41 -1.38
N ALA A 114 -6.99 1.08 -1.58
CA ALA A 114 -6.28 0.47 -2.70
C ALA A 114 -6.81 0.97 -4.05
N CYS A 115 -8.13 0.97 -4.24
CA CYS A 115 -8.72 1.44 -5.47
C CYS A 115 -8.53 2.93 -5.71
N LEU A 116 -8.60 3.79 -4.67
CA LEU A 116 -8.37 5.23 -4.80
C LEU A 116 -6.94 5.53 -5.28
N ALA A 117 -5.95 4.77 -4.78
CA ALA A 117 -4.57 4.89 -5.24
C ALA A 117 -4.42 4.57 -6.74
N ASP A 118 -5.17 3.58 -7.23
CA ASP A 118 -5.12 3.15 -8.64
C ASP A 118 -5.97 3.99 -9.60
N VAL A 119 -7.21 4.33 -9.23
CA VAL A 119 -8.17 4.99 -10.12
C VAL A 119 -8.27 6.50 -9.91
N GLY A 120 -7.73 7.01 -8.79
CA GLY A 120 -7.75 8.42 -8.39
C GLY A 120 -9.11 8.97 -7.95
N MET A 121 -10.22 8.45 -8.49
CA MET A 121 -11.56 8.76 -8.03
C MET A 121 -12.48 7.53 -8.10
N LEU A 122 -13.19 7.27 -7.00
CA LEU A 122 -14.19 6.20 -6.94
C LEU A 122 -15.54 6.71 -7.43
N LEU A 123 -16.08 6.08 -8.47
CA LEU A 123 -17.46 6.34 -8.95
C LEU A 123 -18.49 5.45 -8.26
N SER A 124 -18.04 4.33 -7.71
CA SER A 124 -18.86 3.36 -6.99
C SER A 124 -17.99 2.65 -5.96
N GLU A 125 -18.64 2.00 -4.99
CA GLU A 125 -17.92 1.12 -4.07
C GLU A 125 -17.24 -0.03 -4.83
N PRO A 126 -16.05 -0.46 -4.37
CA PRO A 126 -15.36 -1.61 -4.95
C PRO A 126 -16.16 -2.89 -4.68
N TYR A 127 -16.21 -3.77 -5.67
CA TYR A 127 -16.76 -5.11 -5.51
C TYR A 127 -15.74 -6.02 -4.82
N ILE A 128 -16.17 -6.74 -3.78
CA ILE A 128 -15.31 -7.57 -2.95
C ILE A 128 -15.82 -9.01 -2.99
N GLU A 129 -14.92 -9.94 -3.25
CA GLU A 129 -15.20 -11.37 -3.20
C GLU A 129 -14.06 -12.13 -2.52
N MET A 130 -14.34 -13.36 -2.10
CA MET A 130 -13.32 -14.27 -1.58
C MET A 130 -13.02 -15.31 -2.63
N ILE A 131 -11.74 -15.51 -2.93
CA ILE A 131 -11.31 -16.55 -3.85
C ILE A 131 -10.42 -17.58 -3.13
N PRO A 132 -10.49 -18.87 -3.50
CA PRO A 132 -9.61 -19.89 -2.94
C PRO A 132 -8.14 -19.59 -3.22
N THR A 133 -7.26 -20.01 -2.31
CA THR A 133 -5.81 -19.88 -2.46
C THR A 133 -5.07 -21.05 -1.83
N ASP A 134 -3.89 -21.37 -2.36
CA ASP A 134 -2.98 -22.35 -1.77
C ASP A 134 -1.88 -21.72 -0.91
N TYR A 135 -1.92 -20.38 -0.72
CA TYR A 135 -0.95 -19.67 0.08
C TYR A 135 -0.96 -20.17 1.54
N PRO A 136 0.21 -20.50 2.11
CA PRO A 136 0.29 -21.09 3.45
C PRO A 136 0.02 -20.09 4.58
N GLY A 137 0.00 -18.78 4.29
CA GLY A 137 -0.04 -17.72 5.29
C GLY A 137 1.34 -17.11 5.57
N PRO A 138 1.41 -16.06 6.41
CA PRO A 138 0.28 -15.49 7.14
C PRO A 138 -0.55 -14.50 6.30
N PHE A 139 -1.84 -14.44 6.61
CA PHE A 139 -2.82 -13.45 6.16
C PHE A 139 -3.06 -12.43 7.27
N ILE A 140 -3.50 -11.22 6.89
CA ILE A 140 -3.91 -10.17 7.82
C ILE A 140 -5.44 -10.10 7.91
N ILE A 141 -5.96 -10.24 9.12
CA ILE A 141 -7.40 -10.23 9.40
C ILE A 141 -7.79 -8.87 9.98
N PRO A 142 -8.70 -8.12 9.34
CA PRO A 142 -9.27 -6.90 9.90
C PRO A 142 -10.28 -7.25 11.01
N ASN A 143 -9.92 -6.98 12.26
CA ASN A 143 -10.77 -7.21 13.44
C ASN A 143 -11.46 -5.92 13.94
N GLY A 144 -11.24 -4.80 13.25
CA GLY A 144 -11.85 -3.50 13.54
C GLY A 144 -10.92 -2.34 13.19
N PRO A 145 -11.33 -1.09 13.47
CA PRO A 145 -10.52 0.09 13.21
C PRO A 145 -9.17 0.02 13.96
N GLY A 146 -8.06 0.07 13.22
CA GLY A 146 -6.71 -0.02 13.76
C GLY A 146 -6.37 -1.34 14.48
N LYS A 147 -7.18 -2.39 14.31
CA LYS A 147 -6.99 -3.69 14.96
C LYS A 147 -6.96 -4.81 13.94
N TYR A 148 -5.83 -5.49 13.85
CA TYR A 148 -5.63 -6.63 12.96
C TYR A 148 -4.85 -7.75 13.63
N THR A 149 -5.00 -8.96 13.11
CA THR A 149 -4.27 -10.14 13.57
C THR A 149 -3.69 -10.88 12.38
N LEU A 150 -2.50 -11.47 12.55
CA LEU A 150 -1.91 -12.37 11.57
C LEU A 150 -2.36 -13.81 11.83
N SER A 151 -2.83 -14.50 10.79
CA SER A 151 -3.31 -15.89 10.86
C SER A 151 -2.82 -16.70 9.67
N GLN A 152 -2.67 -18.02 9.80
CA GLN A 152 -2.31 -18.89 8.68
C GLN A 152 -3.48 -19.14 7.71
N MET A 153 -4.70 -18.78 8.10
CA MET A 153 -5.92 -18.98 7.31
C MET A 153 -6.97 -17.90 7.61
N CYS A 154 -7.87 -17.66 6.66
CA CYS A 154 -8.97 -16.71 6.79
C CYS A 154 -10.24 -17.47 7.16
N GLN A 155 -10.83 -17.21 8.34
CA GLN A 155 -12.10 -17.84 8.75
C GLN A 155 -12.12 -19.38 8.65
N GLU A 156 -10.99 -20.03 8.97
CA GLU A 156 -10.78 -21.49 8.82
C GLU A 156 -10.71 -22.01 7.37
N GLU A 157 -10.80 -21.13 6.39
CA GLU A 157 -10.71 -21.44 4.97
C GLU A 157 -9.40 -20.88 4.37
N LYS A 158 -8.93 -21.54 3.30
CA LYS A 158 -7.83 -21.01 2.48
C LYS A 158 -8.38 -20.09 1.41
N VAL A 159 -8.84 -18.91 1.82
CA VAL A 159 -9.38 -17.88 0.93
C VAL A 159 -8.59 -16.58 1.07
N VAL A 160 -8.67 -15.73 0.07
CA VAL A 160 -8.08 -14.38 0.05
C VAL A 160 -9.10 -13.40 -0.52
N THR A 161 -9.04 -12.15 -0.08
CA THR A 161 -9.88 -11.10 -0.61
C THR A 161 -9.42 -10.68 -2.00
N HIS A 162 -10.32 -10.80 -2.98
CA HIS A 162 -10.19 -10.22 -4.31
C HIS A 162 -11.11 -9.00 -4.41
N VAL A 163 -10.61 -7.94 -5.01
CA VAL A 163 -11.28 -6.64 -5.13
C VAL A 163 -11.35 -6.26 -6.60
N THR A 164 -12.46 -5.68 -7.02
CA THR A 164 -12.64 -5.02 -8.32
C THR A 164 -13.09 -3.59 -8.10
N CYS A 165 -12.27 -2.63 -8.51
CA CYS A 165 -12.51 -1.19 -8.42
C CYS A 165 -13.54 -0.70 -9.45
N SER A 166 -14.03 0.53 -9.26
CA SER A 166 -14.88 1.19 -10.24
C SER A 166 -14.17 1.38 -11.58
N PRO A 167 -14.90 1.40 -12.71
CA PRO A 167 -14.31 1.68 -14.01
C PRO A 167 -13.57 3.02 -14.03
N VAL A 168 -12.38 3.04 -14.64
CA VAL A 168 -11.64 4.28 -14.87
C VAL A 168 -12.32 5.07 -16.00
N VAL A 169 -12.69 6.32 -15.73
CA VAL A 169 -13.17 7.23 -16.78
C VAL A 169 -11.96 7.88 -17.42
N CYS A 170 -11.71 7.58 -18.69
CA CYS A 170 -10.67 8.23 -19.46
C CYS A 170 -11.12 9.63 -19.91
N GLY A 171 -10.17 10.56 -20.09
CA GLY A 171 -10.46 11.93 -20.55
C GLY A 171 -10.62 12.98 -19.45
N THR A 172 -10.49 12.61 -18.18
CA THR A 172 -10.37 13.53 -17.04
C THR A 172 -8.92 13.58 -16.56
N ARG A 173 -8.37 14.79 -16.40
CA ARG A 173 -7.05 15.00 -15.79
C ARG A 173 -7.19 14.79 -14.28
N LEU A 174 -6.36 13.94 -13.68
CA LEU A 174 -6.20 13.88 -12.22
C LEU A 174 -5.76 15.27 -11.75
N LEU A 175 -6.62 15.96 -11.01
CA LEU A 175 -6.25 17.19 -10.31
C LEU A 175 -5.35 16.80 -9.13
N ARG A 176 -4.04 16.71 -9.37
CA ARG A 176 -3.06 16.62 -8.28
C ARG A 176 -3.03 17.98 -7.58
N SER A 177 -2.88 17.97 -6.25
CA SER A 177 -2.79 19.17 -5.38
C SER A 177 -1.53 20.03 -5.62
N ILE A 178 -0.94 19.97 -6.82
CA ILE A 178 0.23 20.73 -7.25
C ILE A 178 -0.16 21.87 -8.20
N ASP A 179 -1.39 21.88 -8.74
CA ASP A 179 -1.84 22.89 -9.71
C ASP A 179 -2.41 24.17 -9.06
N ASN A 180 -2.08 24.47 -7.80
CA ASN A 180 -2.45 25.75 -7.17
C ASN A 180 -1.19 26.60 -6.88
N PRO A 181 -0.59 27.27 -7.88
CA PRO A 181 0.20 28.44 -7.59
C PRO A 181 -0.75 29.53 -7.07
N ALA A 182 -0.26 30.30 -6.10
CA ALA A 182 -0.95 31.37 -5.40
C ALA A 182 -1.78 32.32 -6.27
#